data_AF-A0A7X7QLK5-F1
#
_entry.id   AF-A0A7X7QLK5-F1
#
_cell.length_a   1.000
_cell.length_b   1.000
_cell.length_c   1.000
_cell.angle_alpha   90.00
_cell.angle_beta   90.00
_cell.angle_gamma   90.00
#
_symmetry.space_group_name_H-M   'P 1'
#
loop_
_entity.id
_entity.type
_entity.pdbx_description
1 polymer ?
#
loop_
_entity_poly.entity_id
_entity_poly.type
_entity_poly.pdbx_seq_one_letter_code
_entity_poly.pdbx_strand_id
1 'polypeptide(L)'
;MAESIVEAVVRILRRQIARGRRTVPLTPAVQAALFTPAPVAAPSRPAARPAAPQGSRDEASPPAPAVAAAPPRPAPSARPAPAPPPAAPAGPALSAAEWPAPPALDLSQSDWQALRDLVTPCRRCPLCQERTQTVFGEGPADAELMFIGEAPGRDEDLQGR
;
A
#
# COMPACT_ATOMS: atom_id res chain seq x y z
N MET A 1 -33.12 24.92 -2.76
CA MET A 1 -31.86 25.30 -2.07
C MET A 1 -30.87 24.18 -2.30
N ALA A 2 -29.63 24.49 -2.69
CA ALA A 2 -28.61 23.46 -2.94
C ALA A 2 -28.14 22.86 -1.61
N GLU A 3 -28.14 21.53 -1.50
CA GLU A 3 -27.55 20.79 -0.37
C GLU A 3 -26.03 20.96 -0.43
N SER A 4 -25.38 21.25 0.71
CA SER A 4 -23.91 21.30 0.77
C SER A 4 -23.32 19.89 0.69
N ILE A 5 -22.07 19.78 0.22
CA ILE A 5 -21.36 18.48 0.17
C ILE A 5 -21.33 17.83 1.56
N VAL A 6 -21.09 18.63 2.61
CA VAL A 6 -21.05 18.12 3.99
C VAL A 6 -22.40 17.54 4.41
N GLU A 7 -23.50 18.24 4.11
CA GLU A 7 -24.85 17.75 4.41
C GLU A 7 -25.18 16.46 3.64
N ALA A 8 -24.82 16.39 2.35
CA ALA A 8 -25.01 15.21 1.53
C ALA A 8 -24.24 14.00 2.07
N VAL A 9 -22.97 14.19 2.46
CA VAL A 9 -22.14 13.13 3.07
C VAL A 9 -22.74 12.67 4.39
N VAL A 10 -23.11 13.60 5.29
CA VAL A 10 -23.74 13.26 6.58
C VAL A 10 -25.03 12.48 6.37
N ARG A 11 -25.85 12.88 5.39
CA ARG A 11 -27.09 12.16 5.04
C ARG A 11 -26.81 10.75 4.55
N ILE A 12 -25.85 10.56 3.64
CA ILE A 12 -25.46 9.23 3.12
C ILE A 12 -24.96 8.35 4.27
N LEU A 13 -24.06 8.87 5.12
CA LEU A 13 -23.51 8.12 6.26
C LEU A 13 -24.61 7.70 7.25
N ARG A 14 -25.52 8.62 7.62
CA ARG A 14 -26.65 8.28 8.51
C ARG A 14 -27.54 7.17 7.93
N ARG A 15 -27.80 7.20 6.62
CA ARG A 15 -28.56 6.15 5.94
C ARG A 15 -27.82 4.80 5.97
N GLN A 16 -26.52 4.81 5.74
CA GLN A 16 -25.68 3.61 5.79
C GLN A 16 -25.66 3.01 7.20
N ILE A 17 -25.59 3.84 8.25
CA ILE A 17 -25.72 3.41 9.65
C ILE A 17 -27.09 2.78 9.92
N ALA A 18 -28.18 3.42 9.46
CA ALA A 18 -29.53 2.88 9.59
C ALA A 18 -29.73 1.53 8.86
N ARG A 19 -28.94 1.27 7.81
CA ARG A 19 -28.88 -0.04 7.11
C ARG A 19 -27.98 -1.07 7.80
N GLY A 20 -27.48 -0.79 8.99
CA GLY A 20 -26.68 -1.73 9.79
C GLY A 20 -25.20 -1.80 9.40
N ARG A 21 -24.65 -0.80 8.70
CA ARG A 21 -23.19 -0.70 8.54
C ARG A 21 -22.54 -0.55 9.92
N ARG A 22 -21.43 -1.26 10.14
CA ARG A 22 -20.68 -1.20 11.39
C ARG A 22 -20.14 0.21 11.60
N THR A 23 -20.27 0.72 12.82
CA THR A 23 -19.72 2.00 13.25
C THR A 23 -18.74 1.79 14.38
N VAL A 24 -17.63 2.53 14.37
CA VAL A 24 -16.68 2.57 15.47
C VAL A 24 -16.80 3.95 16.12
N PRO A 25 -17.05 4.05 17.44
CA PRO A 25 -17.08 5.34 18.13
C PRO A 25 -15.68 5.98 18.12
N LEU A 26 -15.61 7.27 17.78
CA LEU A 26 -14.37 8.04 17.79
C LEU A 26 -13.97 8.42 19.23
N THR A 27 -13.56 7.43 20.02
CA THR A 27 -12.94 7.68 21.33
C THR A 27 -11.50 8.17 21.15
N PRO A 28 -10.89 8.83 22.15
CA PRO A 28 -9.48 9.22 22.08
C PRO A 28 -8.54 8.04 21.77
N ALA A 29 -8.85 6.86 22.29
CA ALA A 29 -8.09 5.64 22.02
C ALA A 29 -8.22 5.19 20.54
N VAL A 30 -9.43 5.22 19.97
CA VAL A 30 -9.64 4.92 18.55
C VAL A 30 -8.95 5.96 17.67
N GLN A 31 -9.03 7.23 18.03
CA GLN A 31 -8.37 8.30 17.29
C GLN A 31 -6.85 8.14 17.31
N ALA A 32 -6.24 7.78 18.44
CA ALA A 32 -4.82 7.47 18.53
C ALA A 32 -4.43 6.25 17.69
N ALA A 33 -5.27 5.21 17.67
CA ALA A 33 -5.03 3.99 16.90
C ALA A 33 -5.07 4.21 15.39
N LEU A 34 -5.91 5.12 14.87
CA LEU A 34 -6.00 5.43 13.44
C LEU A 34 -4.68 5.96 12.85
N PHE A 35 -3.82 6.56 13.68
CA PHE A 35 -2.51 7.08 13.27
C PHE A 35 -1.35 6.16 13.66
N THR A 36 -1.64 4.98 14.19
CA THR A 36 -0.61 3.98 14.51
C THR A 36 -0.48 3.02 13.31
N PRO A 37 0.69 2.92 12.66
CA PRO A 37 0.86 2.02 11.53
C PRO A 37 0.63 0.56 11.97
N ALA A 38 -0.19 -0.17 11.23
CA ALA A 38 -0.41 -1.58 11.48
C ALA A 38 0.88 -2.37 11.19
N PRO A 39 1.24 -3.39 11.99
CA PRO A 39 2.41 -4.21 11.70
C PRO A 39 2.19 -5.00 10.40
N VAL A 40 2.99 -4.69 9.39
CA VAL A 40 2.96 -5.40 8.10
C VAL A 40 3.68 -6.75 8.28
N ALA A 41 2.99 -7.85 7.99
CA ALA A 41 3.62 -9.17 7.90
C ALA A 41 4.67 -9.15 6.78
N ALA A 42 5.90 -9.56 7.10
CA ALA A 42 6.99 -9.58 6.14
C ALA A 42 6.61 -10.40 4.90
N PRO A 43 6.92 -9.94 3.67
CA PRO A 43 6.65 -10.71 2.47
C PRO A 43 7.39 -12.05 2.54
N SER A 44 6.67 -13.15 2.34
CA SER A 44 7.25 -14.46 2.11
C SER A 44 8.20 -14.34 0.91
N ARG A 45 9.49 -14.64 1.10
CA ARG A 45 10.46 -14.66 -0.02
C ARG A 45 9.88 -15.54 -1.13
N PRO A 46 9.81 -15.07 -2.39
CA PRO A 46 9.50 -15.96 -3.49
C PRO A 46 10.57 -17.05 -3.51
N ALA A 47 10.14 -18.31 -3.58
CA ALA A 47 11.04 -19.45 -3.67
C ALA A 47 12.01 -19.23 -4.84
N ALA A 48 13.31 -19.32 -4.56
CA ALA A 48 14.32 -19.25 -5.60
C ALA A 48 14.05 -20.35 -6.63
N ARG A 49 14.01 -19.98 -7.92
CA ARG A 49 14.00 -20.95 -9.03
C ARG A 49 15.16 -21.94 -8.82
N PRO A 50 14.94 -23.26 -8.93
CA PRO A 50 16.03 -24.22 -8.77
C PRO A 50 17.05 -24.02 -9.89
N ALA A 51 18.30 -23.74 -9.49
CA ALA A 51 19.46 -23.82 -10.37
C ALA A 51 19.79 -25.31 -10.62
N ALA A 52 20.16 -25.62 -11.86
CA ALA A 52 20.52 -26.96 -12.31
C ALA A 52 21.71 -27.57 -11.53
N PRO A 53 21.82 -28.91 -11.43
CA PRO A 53 22.73 -29.56 -10.51
C PRO A 53 24.18 -29.55 -11.04
N GLN A 54 25.12 -29.14 -10.19
CA GLN A 54 26.55 -29.41 -10.38
C GLN A 54 27.07 -30.22 -9.19
N GLY A 55 27.67 -31.36 -9.51
CA GLY A 55 27.86 -32.49 -8.61
C GLY A 55 29.06 -32.42 -7.66
N SER A 56 28.93 -33.28 -6.64
CA SER A 56 29.94 -34.03 -5.88
C SER A 56 31.26 -33.35 -5.51
N ARG A 57 31.52 -33.31 -4.18
CA ARG A 57 32.42 -34.26 -3.52
C ARG A 57 32.20 -34.25 -2.01
N ASP A 58 32.12 -35.46 -1.46
CA ASP A 58 32.14 -35.81 -0.05
C ASP A 58 33.30 -35.17 0.71
N GLU A 59 33.03 -34.64 1.90
CA GLU A 59 33.95 -34.79 3.03
C GLU A 59 33.17 -34.71 4.35
N ALA A 60 33.26 -35.80 5.14
CA ALA A 60 32.55 -36.00 6.39
C ALA A 60 33.09 -35.07 7.49
N SER A 61 32.16 -34.38 8.19
CA SER A 61 32.48 -33.51 9.34
C SER A 61 32.16 -34.23 10.66
N PRO A 62 33.08 -34.25 11.65
CA PRO A 62 32.85 -34.92 12.94
C PRO A 62 31.86 -34.16 13.86
N PRO A 63 31.25 -34.84 14.86
CA PRO A 63 30.19 -34.25 15.67
C PRO A 63 30.69 -33.13 16.61
N ALA A 64 29.92 -32.05 16.67
CA ALA A 64 30.17 -30.87 17.49
C ALA A 64 30.07 -31.17 19.01
N PRO A 65 30.91 -30.54 19.87
CA PRO A 65 30.72 -30.61 21.32
C PRO A 65 29.56 -29.72 21.78
N ALA A 66 28.87 -30.17 22.84
CA ALA A 66 27.76 -29.47 23.47
C ALA A 66 28.18 -28.11 24.02
N VAL A 67 27.55 -27.04 23.53
CA VAL A 67 27.73 -25.67 24.01
C VAL A 67 26.88 -25.41 25.25
N ALA A 68 27.54 -25.01 26.33
CA ALA A 68 26.94 -24.52 27.56
C ALA A 68 26.11 -23.24 27.31
N ALA A 69 25.03 -23.07 28.09
CA ALA A 69 24.09 -21.97 27.97
C ALA A 69 24.78 -20.60 28.11
N ALA A 70 24.64 -19.76 27.09
CA ALA A 70 25.14 -18.38 27.07
C ALA A 70 24.36 -17.49 28.07
N PRO A 71 25.01 -16.51 28.73
CA PRO A 71 24.35 -15.57 29.63
C PRO A 71 23.31 -14.69 28.90
N PRO A 72 22.31 -14.13 29.61
CA PRO A 72 21.28 -13.31 29.00
C PRO A 72 21.89 -12.09 28.29
N ARG A 73 21.48 -11.90 27.03
CA ARG A 73 21.91 -10.75 26.23
C ARG A 73 21.47 -9.44 26.89
N PRO A 74 22.32 -8.40 26.91
CA PRO A 74 21.90 -7.07 27.35
C PRO A 74 20.78 -6.55 26.44
N ALA A 75 19.85 -5.79 27.02
CA ALA A 75 18.74 -5.16 26.32
C ALA A 75 19.24 -4.31 25.14
N PRO A 76 18.51 -4.26 24.00
CA PRO A 76 18.91 -3.45 22.86
C PRO A 76 18.94 -1.98 23.25
N SER A 77 20.13 -1.37 23.24
CA SER A 77 20.27 0.08 23.31
C SER A 77 19.45 0.70 22.18
N ALA A 78 18.54 1.61 22.53
CA ALA A 78 17.75 2.36 21.58
C ALA A 78 18.69 3.06 20.58
N ARG A 79 18.73 2.55 19.35
CA ARG A 79 19.41 3.27 18.26
C ARG A 79 18.63 4.58 18.04
N PRO A 80 19.32 5.72 17.91
CA PRO A 80 18.69 6.94 17.44
C PRO A 80 17.95 6.65 16.12
N ALA A 81 16.74 7.22 15.98
CA ALA A 81 15.99 7.11 14.74
C ALA A 81 16.89 7.56 13.56
N PRO A 82 16.91 6.83 12.43
CA PRO A 82 17.64 7.29 11.26
C PRO A 82 17.11 8.67 10.87
N ALA A 83 18.03 9.56 10.48
CA ALA A 83 17.68 10.88 9.98
C ALA A 83 16.64 10.75 8.84
N PRO A 84 15.71 11.71 8.70
CA PRO A 84 14.78 11.70 7.58
C PRO A 84 15.59 11.62 6.27
N PRO A 85 15.14 10.83 5.27
CA PRO A 85 15.80 10.81 3.99
C PRO A 85 15.87 12.25 3.44
N PRO A 86 16.94 12.61 2.70
CA PRO A 86 16.97 13.90 2.04
C PRO A 86 15.68 14.06 1.24
N ALA A 87 15.02 15.21 1.39
CA ALA A 87 13.83 15.53 0.61
C ALA A 87 14.15 15.25 -0.86
N ALA A 88 13.42 14.30 -1.46
CA ALA A 88 13.57 13.99 -2.86
C ALA A 88 13.46 15.32 -3.63
N PRO A 89 14.33 15.57 -4.62
CA PRO A 89 14.21 16.78 -5.41
C PRO A 89 12.80 16.78 -5.98
N ALA A 90 12.05 17.84 -5.71
CA ALA A 90 10.77 18.05 -6.36
C ALA A 90 11.05 18.04 -7.86
N GLY A 91 10.68 16.94 -8.53
CA GLY A 91 10.77 16.85 -9.97
C GLY A 91 10.04 18.04 -10.57
N PRO A 92 10.40 18.47 -11.80
CA PRO A 92 9.72 19.59 -12.43
C PRO A 92 8.21 19.33 -12.39
N ALA A 93 7.47 20.24 -11.74
CA ALA A 93 6.02 20.17 -11.69
C ALA A 93 5.54 20.24 -13.14
N LEU A 94 5.06 19.10 -13.66
CA LEU A 94 4.54 19.05 -15.02
C LEU A 94 3.34 20.01 -15.08
N SER A 95 3.43 20.98 -15.97
CA SER A 95 2.29 21.84 -16.33
C SER A 95 1.14 20.95 -16.78
N ALA A 96 -0.09 21.29 -16.38
CA ALA A 96 -1.29 20.57 -16.82
C ALA A 96 -1.42 20.48 -18.35
N ALA A 97 -0.75 21.38 -19.09
CA ALA A 97 -0.72 21.40 -20.56
C ALA A 97 0.19 20.31 -21.17
N GLU A 98 1.16 19.76 -20.43
CA GLU A 98 2.08 18.72 -20.91
C GLU A 98 1.59 17.29 -20.63
N TRP A 99 0.45 17.12 -19.95
CA TRP A 99 -0.05 15.78 -19.67
C TRP A 99 -0.58 15.14 -20.97
N PRO A 100 -0.12 13.94 -21.36
CA PRO A 100 -0.64 13.27 -22.54
C PRO A 100 -2.16 13.13 -22.43
N ALA A 101 -2.92 13.23 -23.53
CA ALA A 101 -4.36 13.03 -23.46
C ALA A 101 -4.70 11.61 -22.95
N PRO A 102 -5.74 11.42 -22.12
CA PRO A 102 -6.20 10.08 -21.81
C PRO A 102 -6.62 9.36 -23.10
N PRO A 103 -6.47 8.02 -23.15
CA PRO A 103 -7.07 7.25 -24.23
C PRO A 103 -8.57 7.58 -24.30
N ALA A 104 -9.13 7.57 -25.52
CA ALA A 104 -10.55 7.80 -25.75
C ALA A 104 -11.35 6.61 -25.19
N LEU A 105 -11.50 6.57 -23.86
CA LEU A 105 -12.44 5.71 -23.18
C LEU A 105 -13.75 6.46 -23.01
N ASP A 106 -14.83 5.81 -23.39
CA ASP A 106 -16.14 6.23 -22.92
C ASP A 106 -16.32 5.78 -21.47
N LEU A 107 -16.02 6.69 -20.54
CA LEU A 107 -16.17 6.46 -19.10
C LEU A 107 -17.62 6.18 -18.69
N SER A 108 -18.61 6.53 -19.52
CA SER A 108 -20.02 6.25 -19.25
C SER A 108 -20.42 4.80 -19.58
N GLN A 109 -19.60 4.08 -20.35
CA GLN A 109 -19.85 2.70 -20.79
C GLN A 109 -18.77 1.70 -20.36
N SER A 110 -17.71 2.16 -19.70
CA SER A 110 -16.62 1.29 -19.25
C SER A 110 -16.96 0.65 -17.91
N ASP A 111 -16.82 -0.68 -17.81
CA ASP A 111 -16.84 -1.34 -16.52
C ASP A 111 -15.53 -1.13 -15.75
N TRP A 112 -15.56 -1.40 -14.44
CA TRP A 112 -14.40 -1.22 -13.56
C TRP A 112 -13.21 -2.11 -13.93
N GLN A 113 -13.45 -3.23 -14.60
CA GLN A 113 -12.39 -4.14 -15.03
C GLN A 113 -11.63 -3.53 -16.22
N ALA A 114 -12.33 -2.98 -17.20
CA ALA A 114 -11.73 -2.29 -18.35
C ALA A 114 -10.86 -1.11 -17.91
N LEU A 115 -11.32 -0.33 -16.92
CA LEU A 115 -10.53 0.76 -16.35
C LEU A 115 -9.27 0.24 -15.63
N ARG A 116 -9.39 -0.88 -14.89
CA ARG A 116 -8.26 -1.51 -14.21
C ARG A 116 -7.22 -2.03 -15.19
N ASP A 117 -7.65 -2.68 -16.27
CA ASP A 117 -6.78 -3.23 -17.31
C ASP A 117 -6.05 -2.12 -18.08
N LEU A 118 -6.68 -0.96 -18.22
CA LEU A 118 -6.07 0.22 -18.83
C LEU A 118 -5.00 0.87 -17.93
N VAL A 119 -5.27 0.96 -16.63
CA VAL A 119 -4.44 1.73 -15.69
C VAL A 119 -3.28 0.88 -15.13
N THR A 120 -3.46 -0.43 -14.96
CA THR A 120 -2.41 -1.37 -14.50
C THR A 120 -1.08 -1.21 -15.27
N PRO A 121 -1.06 -1.25 -16.62
CA PRO A 121 0.17 -1.11 -17.40
C PRO A 121 0.57 0.35 -17.68
N CYS A 122 -0.09 1.36 -17.10
CA CYS A 122 0.11 2.76 -17.49
C CYS A 122 1.56 3.24 -17.25
N ARG A 123 2.19 3.78 -18.30
CA ARG A 123 3.56 4.33 -18.29
C ARG A 123 3.63 5.80 -18.74
N ARG A 124 2.53 6.54 -18.57
CA ARG A 124 2.37 7.91 -19.10
C ARG A 124 3.06 8.99 -18.28
N CYS A 125 3.53 8.69 -17.07
CA CYS A 125 4.26 9.64 -16.23
C CYS A 125 5.45 8.94 -15.53
N PRO A 126 6.46 9.71 -15.05
CA PRO A 126 7.66 9.16 -14.40
C PRO A 126 7.39 8.29 -13.17
N LEU A 127 6.24 8.44 -12.49
CA LEU A 127 5.87 7.61 -11.34
C LEU A 127 5.85 6.11 -11.64
N CYS A 128 5.71 5.72 -12.92
CA CYS A 128 5.80 4.32 -13.34
C CYS A 128 7.18 3.70 -13.20
N GLN A 129 8.21 4.51 -12.99
CA GLN A 129 9.60 4.06 -12.87
C GLN A 129 9.94 3.66 -11.43
N GLU A 130 9.26 4.25 -10.45
CA GLU A 130 9.57 4.08 -9.03
C GLU A 130 8.59 3.15 -8.30
N ARG A 131 7.32 3.09 -8.74
CA ARG A 131 6.32 2.19 -8.13
C ARG A 131 6.66 0.72 -8.40
N THR A 132 6.35 -0.15 -7.45
CA THR A 132 6.37 -1.62 -7.64
C THR A 132 5.20 -2.04 -8.52
N GLN A 133 4.02 -1.48 -8.28
CA GLN A 133 2.79 -1.80 -9.01
C GLN A 133 1.78 -0.65 -8.94
N THR A 134 0.71 -0.74 -9.72
CA THR A 134 -0.36 0.27 -9.70
C THR A 134 -1.39 -0.07 -8.63
N VAL A 135 -1.73 0.89 -7.77
CA VAL A 135 -2.83 0.78 -6.81
C VAL A 135 -4.07 1.46 -7.40
N PHE A 136 -5.02 0.65 -7.89
CA PHE A 136 -6.19 1.12 -8.66
C PHE A 136 -7.37 1.60 -7.80
N GLY A 137 -7.35 1.29 -6.49
CA GLY A 137 -8.46 1.52 -5.57
C GLY A 137 -9.33 0.26 -5.37
N GLU A 138 -10.04 0.26 -4.24
CA GLU A 138 -10.89 -0.84 -3.79
C GLU A 138 -12.20 -0.36 -3.19
N GLY A 139 -13.24 -1.18 -3.34
CA GLY A 139 -14.56 -0.92 -2.81
C GLY A 139 -15.66 -1.46 -3.71
N PRO A 140 -16.92 -1.35 -3.28
CA PRO A 140 -18.07 -1.65 -4.11
C PRO A 140 -18.14 -0.70 -5.31
N ALA A 141 -18.34 -1.27 -6.51
CA ALA A 141 -18.51 -0.52 -7.76
C ALA A 141 -19.73 0.44 -7.74
N ASP A 142 -20.72 0.12 -6.90
CA ASP A 142 -22.00 0.82 -6.72
C ASP A 142 -22.04 1.65 -5.43
N ALA A 143 -20.87 1.98 -4.85
CA ALA A 143 -20.80 2.74 -3.61
C ALA A 143 -21.46 4.14 -3.75
N GLU A 144 -22.30 4.50 -2.78
CA GLU A 144 -22.92 5.85 -2.70
C GLU A 144 -21.89 6.96 -2.37
N LEU A 145 -20.70 6.58 -1.89
CA LEU A 145 -19.65 7.50 -1.45
C LEU A 145 -18.27 6.94 -1.83
N MET A 146 -17.44 7.78 -2.45
CA MET A 146 -16.05 7.47 -2.79
C MET A 146 -15.11 8.41 -2.01
N PHE A 147 -14.07 7.84 -1.42
CA PHE A 147 -13.00 8.61 -0.79
C PHE A 147 -11.80 8.65 -1.74
N ILE A 148 -11.28 9.84 -2.00
CA ILE A 148 -10.12 10.07 -2.86
C ILE A 148 -9.02 10.64 -1.98
N GLY A 149 -7.95 9.87 -1.81
CA GLY A 149 -6.75 10.29 -1.11
C GLY A 149 -5.75 10.99 -2.04
N GLU A 150 -4.50 11.01 -1.62
CA GLU A 150 -3.36 11.47 -2.43
C GLU A 150 -2.85 10.36 -3.36
N ALA A 151 -1.54 10.08 -3.34
CA ALA A 151 -0.92 8.95 -4.03
C ALA A 151 -0.69 7.76 -3.09
N PRO A 152 -0.50 6.53 -3.61
CA PRO A 152 -0.16 5.38 -2.79
C PRO A 152 1.17 5.59 -2.06
N GLY A 153 1.23 5.22 -0.79
CA GLY A 153 2.46 5.16 -0.01
C GLY A 153 3.25 3.89 -0.28
N ARG A 154 4.30 3.68 0.51
CA ARG A 154 5.19 2.51 0.37
C ARG A 154 4.47 1.19 0.65
N ASP A 155 3.65 1.16 1.70
CA ASP A 155 3.01 -0.08 2.14
C ASP A 155 1.87 -0.47 1.19
N GLU A 156 1.14 0.52 0.67
CA GLU A 156 0.10 0.36 -0.34
C GLU A 156 0.70 -0.11 -1.66
N ASP A 157 1.82 0.47 -2.11
CA ASP A 157 2.54 0.02 -3.31
C ASP A 157 3.02 -1.44 -3.18
N LEU A 158 3.53 -1.84 -2.01
CA LEU A 158 3.95 -3.22 -1.77
C LEU A 158 2.78 -4.20 -1.75
N GLN A 159 1.62 -3.79 -1.23
CA GLN A 159 0.43 -4.64 -1.13
C GLN A 159 -0.45 -4.63 -2.39
N GLY A 160 -0.34 -3.59 -3.21
CA GLY A 160 -1.19 -3.36 -4.38
C GLY A 160 -2.61 -2.92 -4.01
N ARG A 161 -2.81 -2.38 -2.80
CA ARG A 161 -4.11 -2.00 -2.22
C ARG A 161 -3.98 -0.76 -1.36
#